data_AF-A0A7M3W9F8-F1
#
_entry.id   AF-A0A7M3W9F8-F1
#
_cell.length_a   1.000
_cell.length_b   1.000
_cell.length_c   1.000
_cell.angle_alpha   90.00
_cell.angle_beta   90.00
_cell.angle_gamma   90.00
#
_symmetry.space_group_name_H-M   'P 1'
#
loop_
_entity.id
_entity.type
_entity.pdbx_description
1 polymer ?
#
loop_
_entity_poly.entity_id
_entity_poly.type
_entity_poly.pdbx_seq_one_letter_code
_entity_poly.pdbx_strand_id
1 'polypeptide(L)'
;MRATTILTLTVLLMATCSPIVNADTRGVIICASADMEMMPANWEIQDQACVRVDLGVLQQGETLSFDISTDSEVDILLFSSNAITVYQNEQSYRSDSVWESDSVFEAFNGSGDWHWTVPSDRDATRWYMIVDNLAHPQDSGSGDQGGSVASVTLDVAKIVPEPFTLVDTIVRLESGESSVLYGPFSMDEGTQVRIEASTMEG
;
A
#
# COMPACT_ATOMS: atom_id res chain seq x y z
N MET A 1 -62.28 -0.19 27.47
CA MET A 1 -61.72 -1.12 26.48
C MET A 1 -61.27 -0.48 25.16
N ARG A 2 -61.51 0.82 24.90
CA ARG A 2 -61.05 1.50 23.66
C ARG A 2 -59.76 2.32 23.78
N ALA A 3 -59.40 2.76 24.99
CA ALA A 3 -58.19 3.57 25.22
C ALA A 3 -56.91 2.73 25.36
N THR A 4 -57.03 1.51 25.93
CA THR A 4 -55.89 0.60 26.12
C THR A 4 -55.34 0.03 24.81
N THR A 5 -56.18 -0.12 23.80
CA THR A 5 -55.82 -0.66 22.48
C THR A 5 -55.07 0.35 21.60
N ILE A 6 -55.31 1.65 21.81
CA ILE A 6 -54.64 2.71 21.04
C ILE A 6 -53.22 2.92 21.57
N LEU A 7 -53.01 2.81 22.89
CA LEU A 7 -51.68 2.97 23.50
C LEU A 7 -50.72 1.82 23.13
N THR A 8 -51.23 0.61 22.96
CA THR A 8 -50.42 -0.55 22.52
C THR A 8 -50.00 -0.46 21.05
N LEU A 9 -50.79 0.21 20.21
CA LEU A 9 -50.48 0.33 18.78
C LEU A 9 -49.43 1.42 18.49
N THR A 10 -49.39 2.50 19.29
CA THR A 10 -48.37 3.55 19.16
C THR A 10 -47.00 3.15 19.69
N VAL A 11 -46.92 2.29 20.72
CA VAL A 11 -45.64 1.75 21.21
C VAL A 11 -45.02 0.75 20.23
N LEU A 12 -45.84 -0.01 19.49
CA LEU A 12 -45.34 -0.97 18.50
C LEU A 12 -44.80 -0.29 17.23
N LEU A 13 -45.28 0.90 16.88
CA LEU A 13 -44.82 1.66 15.70
C LEU A 13 -43.47 2.39 15.90
N MET A 14 -43.02 2.60 17.15
CA MET A 14 -41.73 3.23 17.43
C MET A 14 -40.57 2.23 17.57
N ALA A 15 -40.84 0.93 17.48
CA ALA A 15 -39.83 -0.13 17.58
C ALA A 15 -39.17 -0.51 16.23
N THR A 16 -39.61 0.06 15.11
CA THR A 16 -39.10 -0.30 13.77
C THR A 16 -37.97 0.61 13.26
N CYS A 17 -37.54 1.61 14.03
CA CYS A 17 -36.32 2.37 13.77
C CYS A 17 -35.14 1.76 14.54
N SER A 18 -34.79 0.51 14.23
CA SER A 18 -33.42 0.03 14.52
C SER A 18 -32.57 0.39 13.31
N PRO A 19 -31.40 1.02 13.45
CA PRO A 19 -30.48 1.17 12.33
C PRO A 19 -30.18 -0.24 11.82
N ILE A 20 -30.34 -0.45 10.50
CA ILE A 20 -29.79 -1.61 9.83
C ILE A 20 -28.28 -1.46 9.93
N VAL A 21 -27.69 -2.02 10.99
CA VAL A 21 -26.27 -2.31 11.00
C VAL A 21 -26.14 -3.47 10.02
N ASN A 22 -25.73 -3.17 8.78
CA ASN A 22 -25.20 -4.21 7.92
C ASN A 22 -24.00 -4.77 8.68
N ALA A 23 -24.17 -5.96 9.25
CA ALA A 23 -23.04 -6.75 9.66
C ALA A 23 -22.37 -7.16 8.35
N ASP A 24 -21.45 -6.33 7.86
CA ASP A 24 -20.46 -6.83 6.91
C ASP A 24 -19.78 -7.99 7.61
N THR A 25 -20.05 -9.18 7.10
CA THR A 25 -19.24 -10.34 7.42
C THR A 25 -17.85 -9.99 6.95
N ARG A 26 -16.97 -9.56 7.87
CA ARG A 26 -15.57 -9.31 7.55
C ARG A 26 -15.02 -10.53 6.83
N GLY A 27 -14.76 -10.35 5.55
CA GLY A 27 -14.09 -11.33 4.72
C GLY A 27 -12.62 -11.39 5.07
N VAL A 28 -11.94 -12.37 4.49
CA VAL A 28 -10.48 -12.38 4.44
C VAL A 28 -10.11 -12.16 2.98
N ILE A 29 -9.34 -11.11 2.71
CA ILE A 29 -8.78 -10.85 1.39
C ILE A 29 -7.67 -11.87 1.11
N ILE A 30 -7.82 -12.60 0.00
CA ILE A 30 -6.86 -13.61 -0.44
C ILE A 30 -6.30 -13.18 -1.79
N CYS A 31 -5.04 -12.74 -1.78
CA CYS A 31 -4.31 -12.42 -3.00
C CYS A 31 -3.59 -13.65 -3.56
N ALA A 32 -3.42 -13.68 -4.88
CA ALA A 32 -2.44 -14.57 -5.50
C ALA A 32 -1.06 -14.25 -4.91
N SER A 33 -0.24 -15.25 -4.60
CA SER A 33 1.05 -15.03 -3.95
C SER A 33 2.21 -15.32 -4.91
N ALA A 34 3.22 -14.46 -4.87
CA ALA A 34 4.52 -14.67 -5.47
C ALA A 34 5.61 -14.31 -4.46
N ASP A 35 6.83 -14.76 -4.71
CA ASP A 35 8.04 -14.27 -4.04
C ASP A 35 9.00 -13.73 -5.11
N MET A 36 10.01 -12.98 -4.69
CA MET A 36 10.95 -12.33 -5.61
C MET A 36 11.68 -13.28 -6.58
N GLU A 37 11.80 -14.57 -6.25
CA GLU A 37 12.50 -15.54 -7.11
C GLU A 37 11.55 -16.22 -8.11
N MET A 38 10.24 -16.21 -7.83
CA MET A 38 9.21 -16.91 -8.58
C MET A 38 8.19 -15.97 -9.25
N MET A 39 8.53 -14.69 -9.44
CA MET A 39 7.66 -13.74 -10.15
C MET A 39 7.55 -14.08 -11.64
N PRO A 40 6.33 -14.23 -12.20
CA PRO A 40 6.16 -14.32 -13.65
C PRO A 40 6.54 -12.99 -14.31
N ALA A 41 6.90 -13.05 -15.60
CA ALA A 41 7.20 -11.85 -16.37
C ALA A 41 6.02 -10.88 -16.52
N ASN A 42 4.79 -11.39 -16.39
CA ASN A 42 3.56 -10.63 -16.46
C ASN A 42 2.45 -11.32 -15.65
N TRP A 43 1.65 -10.53 -14.95
CA TRP A 43 0.43 -10.94 -14.26
C TRP A 43 -0.78 -10.36 -14.96
N GLU A 44 -1.81 -11.18 -15.14
CA GLU A 44 -3.15 -10.75 -15.52
C GLU A 44 -4.03 -10.75 -14.27
N ILE A 45 -3.97 -9.65 -13.51
CA ILE A 45 -4.70 -9.49 -12.25
C ILE A 45 -6.17 -9.28 -12.61
N GLN A 46 -7.00 -10.27 -12.27
CA GLN A 46 -8.42 -10.23 -12.59
C GLN A 46 -9.14 -9.10 -11.85
N ASP A 47 -10.30 -8.70 -12.37
CA ASP A 47 -11.20 -7.80 -11.65
C ASP A 47 -11.53 -8.35 -10.25
N GLN A 48 -11.48 -7.47 -9.25
CA GLN A 48 -11.70 -7.79 -7.83
C GLN A 48 -10.66 -8.79 -7.27
N ALA A 49 -9.42 -8.70 -7.74
CA ALA A 49 -8.32 -9.55 -7.27
C ALA A 49 -7.07 -8.72 -6.96
N CYS A 50 -6.15 -9.33 -6.22
CA CYS A 50 -4.88 -8.73 -5.84
C CYS A 50 -3.75 -9.76 -5.94
N VAL A 51 -2.52 -9.26 -6.04
CA VAL A 51 -1.28 -10.03 -5.95
C VAL A 51 -0.52 -9.59 -4.71
N ARG A 52 -0.01 -10.55 -3.94
CA ARG A 52 0.92 -10.33 -2.82
C ARG A 52 2.29 -10.86 -3.19
N VAL A 53 3.28 -9.99 -3.19
CA VAL A 53 4.69 -10.33 -3.40
C VAL A 53 5.40 -10.36 -2.04
N ASP A 54 5.99 -11.50 -1.69
CA ASP A 54 6.87 -11.63 -0.53
C ASP A 54 8.27 -11.09 -0.89
N LEU A 55 8.66 -10.00 -0.22
CA LEU A 55 9.93 -9.30 -0.42
C LEU A 55 11.06 -9.87 0.45
N GLY A 56 10.77 -10.93 1.22
CA GLY A 56 11.72 -11.53 2.12
C GLY A 56 11.84 -10.79 3.45
N VAL A 57 12.78 -11.27 4.28
CA VAL A 57 13.17 -10.60 5.52
C VAL A 57 14.22 -9.56 5.19
N LEU A 58 13.93 -8.31 5.54
CA LEU A 58 14.81 -7.18 5.28
C LEU A 58 15.29 -6.54 6.58
N GLN A 59 16.54 -6.11 6.58
CA GLN A 59 17.19 -5.37 7.66
C GLN A 59 17.05 -3.86 7.43
N GLN A 60 17.17 -3.08 8.52
CA GLN A 60 17.20 -1.63 8.46
C GLN A 60 18.28 -1.15 7.47
N GLY A 61 17.93 -0.20 6.62
CA GLY A 61 18.86 0.35 5.64
C GLY A 61 19.12 -0.52 4.40
N GLU A 62 18.53 -1.72 4.29
CA GLU A 62 18.49 -2.40 2.99
C GLU A 62 17.58 -1.64 2.02
N THR A 63 18.00 -1.54 0.77
CA THR A 63 17.27 -0.83 -0.29
C THR A 63 16.78 -1.82 -1.34
N LEU A 64 15.53 -1.69 -1.74
CA LEU A 64 14.95 -2.39 -2.89
C LEU A 64 14.72 -1.41 -4.04
N SER A 65 14.99 -1.86 -5.27
CA SER A 65 14.50 -1.23 -6.50
C SER A 65 13.24 -1.93 -6.98
N PHE A 66 12.28 -1.15 -7.44
CA PHE A 66 11.06 -1.60 -8.07
C PHE A 66 10.98 -1.01 -9.48
N ASP A 67 10.63 -1.84 -10.46
CA ASP A 67 10.26 -1.44 -11.82
C ASP A 67 8.90 -2.07 -12.11
N ILE A 68 7.88 -1.24 -12.35
CA ILE A 68 6.52 -1.70 -12.60
C ILE A 68 5.96 -1.06 -13.86
N SER A 69 5.15 -1.83 -14.58
CA SER A 69 4.25 -1.29 -15.60
C SER A 69 2.90 -1.97 -15.57
N THR A 70 1.84 -1.19 -15.77
CA THR A 70 0.46 -1.65 -15.82
C THR A 70 -0.31 -0.93 -16.93
N ASP A 71 -1.26 -1.61 -17.57
CA ASP A 71 -2.15 -1.01 -18.57
C ASP A 71 -3.45 -0.44 -17.98
N SER A 72 -3.76 -0.77 -16.72
CA SER A 72 -4.95 -0.34 -16.00
C SER A 72 -4.58 0.19 -14.61
N GLU A 73 -5.46 0.98 -14.00
CA GLU A 73 -5.24 1.50 -12.64
C GLU A 73 -5.12 0.34 -11.64
N VAL A 74 -4.15 0.40 -10.72
CA VAL A 74 -3.97 -0.52 -9.61
C VAL A 74 -3.43 0.24 -8.39
N ASP A 75 -3.64 -0.27 -7.18
CA ASP A 75 -2.91 0.24 -6.02
C ASP A 75 -1.64 -0.58 -5.77
N ILE A 76 -0.56 0.10 -5.41
CA ILE A 76 0.70 -0.48 -4.98
C ILE A 76 0.86 -0.17 -3.50
N LEU A 77 0.70 -1.18 -2.65
CA LEU A 77 0.70 -1.03 -1.20
C LEU A 77 1.84 -1.81 -0.57
N LEU A 78 2.56 -1.22 0.37
CA LEU A 78 3.69 -1.87 1.04
C LEU A 78 3.43 -2.05 2.53
N PHE A 79 3.61 -3.27 3.03
CA PHE A 79 3.32 -3.64 4.42
C PHE A 79 4.44 -4.47 5.05
N SER A 80 4.66 -4.26 6.34
CA SER A 80 5.42 -5.18 7.18
C SER A 80 4.59 -6.42 7.53
N SER A 81 5.27 -7.49 7.99
CA SER A 81 4.61 -8.76 8.28
C SER A 81 3.54 -8.70 9.35
N ASN A 82 3.62 -7.77 10.29
CA ASN A 82 2.59 -7.58 11.31
C ASN A 82 1.43 -6.73 10.78
N ALA A 83 1.71 -5.76 9.89
CA ALA A 83 0.71 -4.83 9.40
C ALA A 83 -0.14 -5.36 8.24
N ILE A 84 0.39 -6.25 7.40
CA ILE A 84 -0.37 -6.83 6.26
C ILE A 84 -1.70 -7.48 6.68
N THR A 85 -1.76 -8.02 7.90
CA THR A 85 -2.99 -8.64 8.42
C THR A 85 -4.13 -7.64 8.60
N VAL A 86 -3.86 -6.35 8.72
CA VAL A 86 -4.87 -5.29 8.79
C VAL A 86 -5.61 -5.18 7.45
N TYR A 87 -4.85 -5.11 6.35
CA TYR A 87 -5.40 -5.17 4.99
C TYR A 87 -6.18 -6.47 4.77
N GLN A 88 -5.56 -7.63 5.04
CA GLN A 88 -6.19 -8.93 4.75
C GLN A 88 -7.47 -9.20 5.54
N ASN A 89 -7.63 -8.63 6.74
CA ASN A 89 -8.80 -8.84 7.59
C ASN A 89 -9.85 -7.74 7.43
N GLU A 90 -9.83 -7.01 6.32
CA GLU A 90 -10.74 -5.91 6.03
C GLU A 90 -10.83 -4.93 7.20
N GLN A 91 -9.67 -4.46 7.66
CA GLN A 91 -9.56 -3.36 8.61
C GLN A 91 -9.01 -2.12 7.91
N SER A 92 -9.27 -0.95 8.48
CA SER A 92 -8.76 0.32 7.96
C SER A 92 -7.23 0.31 7.98
N TYR A 93 -6.63 0.33 6.79
CA TYR A 93 -5.18 0.22 6.59
C TYR A 93 -4.52 1.49 6.05
N ARG A 94 -5.32 2.47 5.60
CA ARG A 94 -4.87 3.75 5.03
C ARG A 94 -4.34 4.71 6.10
N SER A 95 -3.23 4.33 6.71
CA SER A 95 -2.54 5.13 7.72
C SER A 95 -1.06 4.78 7.77
N ASP A 96 -0.22 5.77 8.06
CA ASP A 96 1.26 5.65 8.12
C ASP A 96 1.75 4.67 9.22
N SER A 97 0.86 4.27 10.13
CA SER A 97 1.14 3.26 11.15
C SER A 97 0.90 1.82 10.68
N VAL A 98 0.30 1.65 9.50
CA VAL A 98 -0.05 0.33 8.95
C VAL A 98 0.70 0.10 7.65
N TRP A 99 0.53 0.95 6.64
CA TRP A 99 1.31 0.85 5.39
C TRP A 99 2.58 1.70 5.45
N GLU A 100 3.49 1.46 4.52
CA GLU A 100 4.70 2.25 4.35
C GLU A 100 4.43 3.43 3.41
N SER A 101 3.97 4.55 3.97
CA SER A 101 3.34 5.66 3.24
C SER A 101 4.19 6.30 2.15
N ASP A 102 5.52 6.22 2.25
CA ASP A 102 6.46 6.75 1.26
C ASP A 102 6.55 5.91 -0.02
N SER A 103 6.18 4.62 0.06
CA SER A 103 6.25 3.66 -1.06
C SER A 103 4.86 3.07 -1.36
N VAL A 104 3.83 3.92 -1.30
CA VAL A 104 2.45 3.60 -1.66
C VAL A 104 2.01 4.49 -2.82
N PHE A 105 1.42 3.88 -3.83
CA PHE A 105 0.83 4.57 -4.99
C PHE A 105 -0.58 4.05 -5.19
N GLU A 106 -1.53 4.94 -5.40
CA GLU A 106 -2.94 4.57 -5.50
C GLU A 106 -3.46 4.99 -6.87
N ALA A 107 -4.32 4.19 -7.50
CA ALA A 107 -4.74 4.39 -8.89
C ALA A 107 -3.57 4.56 -9.89
N PHE A 108 -2.45 3.85 -9.64
CA PHE A 108 -1.25 3.91 -10.47
C PHE A 108 -1.52 3.32 -11.86
N ASN A 109 -1.11 4.04 -12.91
CA ASN A 109 -1.20 3.59 -14.30
C ASN A 109 0.07 3.94 -15.09
N GLY A 110 0.48 3.06 -16.01
CA GLY A 110 1.61 3.32 -16.91
C GLY A 110 2.87 2.57 -16.50
N SER A 111 4.00 3.27 -16.35
CA SER A 111 5.29 2.68 -15.98
C SER A 111 5.99 3.55 -14.94
N GLY A 112 6.74 2.92 -14.04
CA GLY A 112 7.41 3.62 -12.96
C GLY A 112 8.55 2.82 -12.35
N ASP A 113 9.57 3.55 -11.90
CA ASP A 113 10.73 3.03 -11.20
C ASP A 113 10.99 3.84 -9.92
N TRP A 114 11.25 3.14 -8.81
CA TRP A 114 11.67 3.79 -7.58
C TRP A 114 12.51 2.88 -6.71
N HIS A 115 13.25 3.50 -5.80
CA HIS A 115 13.96 2.80 -4.74
C HIS A 115 13.27 3.08 -3.41
N TRP A 116 13.21 2.08 -2.54
CA TRP A 116 12.72 2.24 -1.18
C TRP A 116 13.71 1.59 -0.21
N THR A 117 14.09 2.35 0.82
CA THR A 117 14.96 1.87 1.89
C THR A 117 14.14 1.52 3.12
N VAL A 118 14.41 0.34 3.68
CA VAL A 118 13.76 -0.15 4.90
C VAL A 118 13.98 0.84 6.06
N PRO A 119 12.90 1.31 6.71
CA PRO A 119 12.98 2.23 7.85
C PRO A 119 13.87 1.71 8.99
N SER A 120 14.53 2.63 9.68
CA SER A 120 15.41 2.33 10.82
C SER A 120 14.67 2.27 12.18
N ASP A 121 13.35 2.38 12.18
CA ASP A 121 12.50 2.46 13.37
C ASP A 121 12.11 1.07 13.94
N ARG A 122 12.47 -0.02 13.26
CA ARG A 122 12.05 -1.39 13.61
C ARG A 122 13.11 -2.44 13.32
N ASP A 123 13.09 -3.54 14.06
CA ASP A 123 13.98 -4.67 13.81
C ASP A 123 13.70 -5.33 12.45
N ALA A 124 14.65 -6.15 11.99
CA ALA A 124 14.50 -6.91 10.76
C ALA A 124 13.18 -7.70 10.75
N THR A 125 12.40 -7.52 9.69
CA THR A 125 11.08 -8.12 9.54
C THR A 125 10.83 -8.51 8.10
N ARG A 126 9.82 -9.36 7.89
CA ARG A 126 9.39 -9.72 6.53
C ARG A 126 8.50 -8.61 5.96
N TRP A 127 8.65 -8.34 4.68
CA TRP A 127 7.91 -7.31 3.97
C TRP A 127 7.11 -7.89 2.81
N TYR A 128 5.99 -7.24 2.51
CA TYR A 128 5.08 -7.66 1.47
C TYR A 128 4.61 -6.45 0.67
N MET A 129 4.63 -6.57 -0.65
CA MET A 129 3.96 -5.65 -1.53
C MET A 129 2.62 -6.25 -1.99
N ILE A 130 1.58 -5.44 -2.03
CA ILE A 130 0.29 -5.76 -2.64
C ILE A 130 0.18 -4.94 -3.92
N VAL A 131 -0.13 -5.62 -5.03
CA VAL A 131 -0.67 -4.98 -6.23
C VAL A 131 -2.16 -5.27 -6.23
N ASP A 132 -2.95 -4.23 -6.01
CA ASP A 132 -4.38 -4.32 -5.75
C ASP A 132 -5.20 -3.86 -6.97
N ASN A 133 -6.12 -4.71 -7.41
CA ASN A 133 -7.13 -4.41 -8.44
C ASN A 133 -8.55 -4.71 -7.89
N LEU A 134 -8.71 -4.53 -6.56
CA LEU A 134 -9.92 -4.78 -5.79
C LEU A 134 -10.55 -3.47 -5.32
N ALA A 135 -11.88 -3.38 -5.36
CA ALA A 135 -12.59 -2.40 -4.54
C ALA A 135 -12.51 -2.82 -3.06
N HIS A 136 -11.44 -2.42 -2.37
CA HIS A 136 -11.17 -2.92 -1.03
C HIS A 136 -12.19 -2.35 -0.03
N PRO A 137 -12.92 -3.17 0.77
CA PRO A 137 -14.02 -2.67 1.62
C PRO A 137 -13.67 -1.59 2.66
N GLN A 138 -12.39 -1.38 2.92
CA GLN A 138 -11.86 -0.44 3.91
C GLN A 138 -11.04 0.72 3.33
N ASP A 139 -11.08 0.91 2.01
CA ASP A 139 -10.43 2.04 1.35
C ASP A 139 -11.32 3.30 1.27
N SER A 140 -12.62 3.16 1.58
CA SER A 140 -13.65 4.22 1.43
C SER A 140 -13.83 4.74 0.00
N GLY A 141 -13.67 3.87 -1.01
CA GLY A 141 -13.81 4.22 -2.43
C GLY A 141 -12.63 5.03 -2.97
N SER A 142 -11.44 4.83 -2.39
CA SER A 142 -10.23 5.55 -2.73
C SER A 142 -9.17 4.58 -3.27
N GLY A 143 -8.31 5.06 -4.16
CA GLY A 143 -7.44 4.17 -4.95
C GLY A 143 -8.19 3.51 -6.09
N ASP A 144 -7.62 2.46 -6.65
CA ASP A 144 -8.29 1.64 -7.65
C ASP A 144 -9.49 0.91 -7.04
N GLN A 145 -10.53 0.69 -7.84
CA GLN A 145 -11.76 0.01 -7.43
C GLN A 145 -12.05 -1.22 -8.32
N GLY A 146 -11.05 -1.66 -9.08
CA GLY A 146 -11.17 -2.66 -10.13
C GLY A 146 -12.09 -2.21 -11.27
N GLY A 147 -12.87 -3.16 -11.79
CA GLY A 147 -13.77 -2.98 -12.94
C GLY A 147 -13.17 -3.39 -14.27
N SER A 148 -11.88 -3.77 -14.29
CA SER A 148 -11.21 -4.35 -15.45
C SER A 148 -10.10 -5.33 -15.02
N VAL A 149 -9.52 -6.04 -15.99
CA VAL A 149 -8.33 -6.87 -15.75
C VAL A 149 -7.11 -5.97 -15.94
N ALA A 150 -6.16 -6.00 -15.01
CA ALA A 150 -4.91 -5.26 -15.09
C ALA A 150 -3.76 -6.18 -15.52
N SER A 151 -3.07 -5.81 -16.60
CA SER A 151 -1.86 -6.50 -17.06
C SER A 151 -0.65 -5.81 -16.43
N VAL A 152 0.02 -6.49 -15.50
CA VAL A 152 1.11 -5.93 -14.69
C VAL A 152 2.42 -6.66 -14.99
N THR A 153 3.49 -5.92 -15.28
CA THR A 153 4.87 -6.40 -15.22
C THR A 153 5.54 -5.77 -14.02
N LEU A 154 6.25 -6.54 -13.21
CA LEU A 154 6.99 -6.01 -12.07
C LEU A 154 8.30 -6.79 -11.89
N ASP A 155 9.37 -6.04 -11.68
CA ASP A 155 10.67 -6.54 -11.24
C ASP A 155 11.03 -5.90 -9.90
N VAL A 156 11.61 -6.70 -9.01
CA VAL A 156 12.06 -6.24 -7.69
C VAL A 156 13.43 -6.81 -7.40
N ALA A 157 14.38 -5.93 -7.08
CA ALA A 157 15.74 -6.34 -6.79
C ALA A 157 16.28 -5.67 -5.53
N LYS A 158 17.16 -6.38 -4.81
CA LYS A 158 17.97 -5.78 -3.75
C LYS A 158 19.09 -4.96 -4.36
N ILE A 159 19.22 -3.71 -3.93
CA ILE A 159 20.34 -2.85 -4.33
C ILE A 159 21.54 -3.14 -3.44
N VAL A 160 22.70 -3.29 -4.08
CA VAL A 160 23.99 -3.20 -3.38
C VAL A 160 24.42 -1.74 -3.44
N PRO A 161 24.41 -1.01 -2.31
CA PRO A 161 24.74 0.41 -2.33
C PRO A 161 26.19 0.62 -2.75
N GLU A 162 26.41 1.63 -3.58
CA GLU A 162 27.76 2.11 -3.89
C GLU A 162 28.46 2.60 -2.61
N PRO A 163 29.80 2.53 -2.53
CA PRO A 163 30.53 3.09 -1.41
C PRO A 163 30.17 4.57 -1.18
N PHE A 164 29.88 4.91 0.07
CA PHE A 164 29.51 6.28 0.49
C PHE A 164 28.16 6.80 0.00
N THR A 165 27.22 5.93 -0.42
CA THR A 165 25.81 6.33 -0.59
C THR A 165 25.27 6.92 0.72
N LEU A 166 24.77 8.16 0.65
CA LEU A 166 24.25 8.88 1.81
C LEU A 166 22.76 8.59 2.04
N VAL A 167 21.98 8.57 0.95
CA VAL A 167 20.56 8.32 0.95
C VAL A 167 20.18 7.72 -0.40
N ASP A 168 19.31 6.71 -0.37
CA ASP A 168 18.75 6.06 -1.56
C ASP A 168 17.34 5.58 -1.21
N THR A 169 16.34 6.44 -1.37
CA THR A 169 14.96 6.13 -1.00
C THR A 169 14.00 7.07 -1.70
N ILE A 170 12.73 6.66 -1.74
CA ILE A 170 11.59 7.51 -2.06
C ILE A 170 11.12 8.28 -0.83
N VAL A 171 10.55 9.46 -1.06
CA VAL A 171 9.84 10.27 -0.08
C VAL A 171 8.57 10.77 -0.73
N ARG A 172 7.43 10.61 -0.04
CA ARG A 172 6.15 11.18 -0.48
C ARG A 172 6.05 12.64 -0.04
N LEU A 173 5.63 13.50 -0.95
CA LEU A 173 5.43 14.93 -0.69
C LEU A 173 4.05 15.35 -1.19
N GLU A 174 3.29 16.04 -0.34
CA GLU A 174 2.06 16.71 -0.78
C GLU A 174 2.34 18.06 -1.45
N SER A 175 1.30 18.67 -2.02
CA SER A 175 1.40 19.97 -2.68
C SER A 175 1.88 21.05 -1.73
N GLY A 176 3.03 21.65 -2.04
CA GLY A 176 3.64 22.71 -1.23
C GLY A 176 4.54 22.19 -0.09
N GLU A 177 4.70 20.88 0.04
CA GLU A 177 5.63 20.28 1.01
C GLU A 177 7.06 20.22 0.47
N SER A 178 8.00 20.07 1.40
CA SER A 178 9.41 19.83 1.11
C SER A 178 10.01 19.01 2.24
N SER A 179 10.97 18.14 1.92
CA SER A 179 11.69 17.33 2.90
C SER A 179 13.20 17.49 2.72
N VAL A 180 13.93 17.29 3.81
CA VAL A 180 15.40 17.24 3.81
C VAL A 180 15.81 15.77 3.83
N LEU A 181 16.25 15.25 2.68
CA LEU A 181 16.64 13.84 2.53
C LEU A 181 17.91 13.48 3.31
N TYR A 182 18.90 14.38 3.33
CA TYR A 182 20.15 14.17 4.06
C TYR A 182 20.87 15.49 4.33
N GLY A 183 21.45 15.65 5.52
CA GLY A 183 22.26 16.80 5.89
C GLY A 183 22.23 17.15 7.39
N PRO A 184 23.03 18.14 7.82
CA PRO A 184 24.01 18.87 7.02
C PRO A 184 25.31 18.07 6.82
N PHE A 185 26.01 18.27 5.70
CA PHE A 185 27.35 17.72 5.48
C PHE A 185 28.36 18.82 5.11
N SER A 186 29.60 18.65 5.57
CA SER A 186 30.76 19.48 5.23
C SER A 186 31.62 18.79 4.18
N MET A 187 32.16 19.54 3.23
CA MET A 187 33.05 19.03 2.20
C MET A 187 34.45 19.61 2.37
N ASP A 188 35.47 18.80 2.14
CA ASP A 188 36.88 19.22 2.09
C ASP A 188 37.40 19.24 0.65
N GLU A 189 38.60 19.78 0.46
CA GLU A 189 39.27 19.83 -0.85
C GLU A 189 39.32 18.44 -1.51
N GLY A 190 38.77 18.33 -2.72
CA GLY A 190 38.74 17.09 -3.50
C GLY A 190 37.46 16.25 -3.37
N THR A 191 36.48 16.67 -2.56
CA THR A 191 35.19 15.97 -2.43
C THR A 191 34.38 16.03 -3.73
N GLN A 192 33.76 14.93 -4.13
CA GLN A 192 32.79 14.86 -5.25
C GLN A 192 31.44 14.35 -4.72
N VAL A 193 30.34 14.97 -5.17
CA VAL A 193 28.97 14.58 -4.82
C VAL A 193 28.16 14.37 -6.09
N ARG A 194 27.38 13.28 -6.11
CA ARG A 194 26.40 12.96 -7.15
C ARG A 194 25.03 12.87 -6.50
N ILE A 195 24.05 13.53 -7.11
CA ILE A 195 22.63 13.49 -6.70
C ILE A 195 21.85 13.08 -7.94
N GLU A 196 21.06 12.03 -7.79
CA GLU A 196 20.12 11.54 -8.79
C GLU A 196 18.73 11.55 -8.16
N ALA A 197 17.73 12.02 -8.91
CA ALA A 197 16.35 12.10 -8.44
C ALA A 197 15.41 11.83 -9.61
N SER A 198 14.49 10.90 -9.41
CA SER A 198 13.34 10.63 -10.28
C SER A 198 12.06 10.92 -9.51
N THR A 199 10.96 11.07 -10.25
CA THR A 199 9.63 11.26 -9.67
C THR A 199 8.75 10.13 -10.13
N MET A 200 8.08 9.50 -9.18
CA MET A 200 6.92 8.65 -9.45
C MET A 200 5.66 9.50 -9.35
N GLU A 201 4.78 9.39 -10.33
CA GLU A 201 3.43 9.93 -10.26
C GLU A 201 2.48 8.73 -10.16
N GLY A 202 1.65 8.76 -9.12
CA GLY A 202 0.61 7.79 -8.81
C GLY A 202 -0.42 8.51 -7.97
#